data_AF-A0AB40A9C0-F1
#
_entry.id   AF-A0AB40A9C0-F1
#
_cell.length_a   1.000
_cell.length_b   1.000
_cell.length_c   1.000
_cell.angle_alpha   90.00
_cell.angle_beta   90.00
_cell.angle_gamma   90.00
#
_symmetry.space_group_name_H-M   'P 1'
#
loop_
_entity.id
_entity.type
_entity.pdbx_description
1 polymer ?
#
loop_
_entity_poly.entity_id
_entity_poly.type
_entity_poly.pdbx_seq_one_letter_code
_entity_poly.pdbx_strand_id
1 'polypeptide(L)'
;MYSFNNFCLCLVLPLMWTSVTANTPIRQCTNSSYPQPLNVQIDNCDALPCDLWKGTEAKIDIQFVANRNTMRKLTAEVHLTSLGVTIPYDLETSRGNVCSNLLHGAYCPLDAGEDVTYQLLLPVTNNQPEVPTRLEVRLLDSDNGNSVVSCFLADTRVKKPSSGT
;
A
#
# COMPACT_ATOMS: atom_id res chain seq x y z
N MET A 1 -1.25 33.58 61.23
CA MET A 1 -0.71 32.32 60.71
C MET A 1 -1.46 31.98 59.45
N TYR A 2 -0.78 31.97 58.29
CA TYR A 2 -0.95 31.05 57.15
C TYR A 2 0.00 31.57 56.05
N SER A 3 1.16 30.92 55.97
CA SER A 3 2.17 31.11 54.94
C SER A 3 1.73 30.33 53.70
N PHE A 4 1.46 31.00 52.59
CA PHE A 4 1.21 30.35 51.31
C PHE A 4 2.53 30.15 50.58
N ASN A 5 2.93 28.88 50.57
CA ASN A 5 4.13 28.34 49.95
C ASN A 5 4.02 28.45 48.42
N ASN A 6 5.03 29.04 47.76
CA ASN A 6 5.13 29.13 46.30
C ASN A 6 5.40 27.73 45.73
N PHE A 7 4.35 26.99 45.43
CA PHE A 7 4.45 25.74 44.68
C PHE A 7 4.49 26.08 43.18
N CYS A 8 5.70 26.20 42.65
CA CYS A 8 5.95 26.36 41.21
C CYS A 8 5.55 25.04 40.52
N LEU A 9 4.30 24.98 40.06
CA LEU A 9 3.76 23.87 39.30
C LEU A 9 4.40 23.87 37.89
N CYS A 10 5.55 23.22 37.74
CA CYS A 10 6.14 22.95 36.43
C CYS A 10 5.23 21.98 35.67
N LEU A 11 4.35 22.52 34.85
CA LEU A 11 3.46 21.79 33.96
C LEU A 11 4.31 21.22 32.80
N VAL A 12 4.97 20.09 33.05
CA VAL A 12 5.72 19.34 32.03
C VAL A 12 4.69 18.70 31.10
N LEU A 13 4.34 19.40 30.02
CA LEU A 13 3.59 18.84 28.89
C LEU A 13 4.49 17.78 28.23
N PRO A 14 4.16 16.48 28.30
CA PRO A 14 4.88 15.49 27.52
C PRO A 14 4.59 15.79 26.05
N LEU A 15 5.62 16.21 25.31
CA LEU A 15 5.62 16.21 23.84
C LEU A 15 5.47 14.75 23.40
N MET A 16 4.24 14.27 23.28
CA MET A 16 3.96 13.04 22.56
C MET A 16 4.41 13.28 21.12
N TRP A 17 5.57 12.72 20.75
CA TRP A 17 5.97 12.63 19.36
C TRP A 17 4.94 11.76 18.64
N THR A 18 3.96 12.41 18.02
CA THR A 18 3.10 11.76 17.05
C THR A 18 3.98 11.46 15.85
N SER A 19 4.33 10.19 15.65
CA SER A 19 4.93 9.72 14.40
C SER A 19 3.92 10.03 13.29
N VAL A 20 4.24 11.01 12.45
CA VAL A 20 3.49 11.25 11.22
C VAL A 20 3.85 10.09 10.29
N THR A 21 2.93 9.14 10.11
CA THR A 21 3.07 8.15 9.06
C THR A 21 2.94 8.89 7.73
N ALA A 22 4.06 9.12 7.06
CA ALA A 22 4.06 9.67 5.72
C ALA A 22 3.63 8.59 4.73
N ASN A 23 2.68 8.96 3.87
CA ASN A 23 2.18 8.11 2.80
C ASN A 23 3.25 7.89 1.73
N THR A 24 3.31 6.70 1.13
CA THR A 24 4.24 6.43 0.04
C THR A 24 3.87 7.25 -1.19
N PRO A 25 4.79 8.05 -1.77
CA PRO A 25 4.51 8.78 -3.00
C PRO A 25 4.20 7.82 -4.15
N ILE A 26 3.14 8.11 -4.92
CA ILE A 26 2.74 7.32 -6.09
C ILE A 26 2.62 8.19 -7.34
N ARG A 27 2.61 7.56 -8.51
CA ARG A 27 2.30 8.19 -9.80
C ARG A 27 1.05 7.59 -10.42
N GLN A 28 0.45 8.34 -11.33
CA GLN A 28 -0.67 7.88 -12.13
C GLN A 28 -0.22 6.81 -13.12
N CYS A 29 -1.05 5.80 -13.34
CA CYS A 29 -0.83 4.81 -14.39
C CYS A 29 -0.87 5.44 -15.78
N THR A 30 -0.25 4.77 -16.76
CA THR A 30 -0.15 5.27 -18.15
C THR A 30 -1.49 5.68 -18.74
N ASN A 31 -2.55 4.92 -18.43
CA ASN A 31 -3.91 5.35 -18.73
C ASN A 31 -4.42 6.28 -17.63
N SER A 32 -4.49 7.57 -17.93
CA SER A 32 -4.93 8.59 -16.99
C SER A 32 -6.43 8.53 -16.65
N SER A 33 -7.23 7.73 -17.36
CA SER A 33 -8.64 7.51 -16.99
C SER A 33 -8.82 6.57 -15.80
N TYR A 34 -7.78 5.81 -15.41
CA TYR A 34 -7.86 4.92 -14.26
C TYR A 34 -7.86 5.73 -12.95
N PRO A 35 -8.83 5.47 -12.05
CA PRO A 35 -8.84 6.15 -10.74
C PRO A 35 -7.58 5.83 -9.96
N GLN A 36 -7.02 6.84 -9.29
CA GLN A 36 -5.95 6.62 -8.31
C GLN A 36 -6.55 6.22 -6.95
N PRO A 37 -5.83 5.43 -6.14
CA PRO A 37 -6.20 5.23 -4.75
C PRO A 37 -6.16 6.54 -3.96
N LEU A 38 -6.92 6.62 -2.88
CA LEU A 38 -6.85 7.74 -1.93
C LEU A 38 -5.49 7.77 -1.24
N ASN A 39 -4.96 6.59 -0.92
CA ASN A 39 -3.67 6.44 -0.27
C ASN A 39 -3.00 5.10 -0.60
N VAL A 40 -1.68 5.08 -0.56
CA VAL A 40 -0.86 3.88 -0.59
C VAL A 40 0.22 3.98 0.47
N GLN A 41 0.38 2.92 1.26
CA GLN A 41 1.48 2.76 2.20
C GLN A 41 2.24 1.47 1.89
N ILE A 42 3.45 1.60 1.35
CA ILE A 42 4.44 0.52 1.30
C ILE A 42 5.23 0.55 2.61
N ASP A 43 5.33 -0.60 3.28
CA ASP A 43 5.97 -0.70 4.60
C ASP A 43 7.40 -0.13 4.59
N ASN A 44 7.70 0.75 5.56
CA ASN A 44 8.97 1.47 5.69
C ASN A 44 9.38 2.28 4.43
N CYS A 45 8.42 2.81 3.66
CA CYS A 45 8.69 3.68 2.52
C CYS A 45 7.92 5.00 2.57
N ASP A 46 8.62 6.06 2.99
CA ASP A 46 8.18 7.45 3.00
C ASP A 46 8.79 8.29 1.87
N ALA A 47 9.79 7.76 1.17
CA ALA A 47 10.41 8.38 0.01
C ALA A 47 10.76 7.35 -1.07
N LEU A 48 10.67 7.77 -2.33
CA LEU A 48 11.00 6.92 -3.47
C LEU A 48 12.51 6.91 -3.76
N PRO A 49 13.05 5.81 -4.32
CA PRO A 49 12.36 4.55 -4.57
C PRO A 49 12.27 3.67 -3.31
N CYS A 50 11.15 2.94 -3.17
CA CYS A 50 10.93 2.01 -2.06
C CYS A 50 11.84 0.79 -2.15
N ASP A 51 12.43 0.41 -1.02
CA ASP A 51 13.25 -0.79 -0.90
C ASP A 51 12.36 -2.02 -0.70
N LEU A 52 12.42 -2.98 -1.63
CA LEU A 52 11.77 -4.28 -1.52
C LEU A 52 12.83 -5.33 -1.16
N TRP A 53 12.68 -5.98 -0.01
CA TRP A 53 13.73 -6.85 0.54
C TRP A 53 13.55 -8.31 0.12
N LYS A 54 14.57 -8.89 -0.51
CA LYS A 54 14.57 -10.31 -0.89
C LYS A 54 14.31 -11.23 0.31
N GLY A 55 13.53 -12.28 0.06
CA GLY A 55 13.15 -13.27 1.06
C GLY A 55 12.10 -12.79 2.04
N THR A 56 11.47 -11.64 1.78
CA THR A 56 10.42 -11.05 2.63
C THR A 56 9.15 -10.80 1.82
N GLU A 57 8.13 -10.29 2.51
CA GLU A 57 6.89 -9.80 1.90
C GLU A 57 6.81 -8.30 2.06
N ALA A 58 6.67 -7.58 0.95
CA ALA A 58 6.36 -6.17 0.98
C ALA A 58 4.86 -6.02 1.28
N LYS A 59 4.54 -5.46 2.45
CA LYS A 59 3.17 -5.11 2.83
C LYS A 59 2.81 -3.76 2.20
N ILE A 60 1.72 -3.73 1.45
CA ILE A 60 1.23 -2.57 0.71
C ILE A 60 -0.24 -2.38 1.05
N ASP A 61 -0.54 -1.35 1.84
CA ASP A 61 -1.91 -1.00 2.18
C ASP A 61 -2.43 0.03 1.17
N ILE A 62 -3.52 -0.30 0.47
CA ILE A 62 -4.08 0.47 -0.65
C ILE A 62 -5.49 0.91 -0.27
N GLN A 63 -5.68 2.19 0.02
CA GLN A 63 -6.99 2.77 0.28
C GLN A 63 -7.62 3.21 -1.04
N PHE A 64 -8.76 2.65 -1.41
CA PHE A 64 -9.46 2.97 -2.66
C PHE A 64 -10.96 3.18 -2.41
N VAL A 65 -11.63 3.80 -3.38
CA VAL A 65 -13.08 4.03 -3.35
C VAL A 65 -13.76 3.09 -4.32
N ALA A 66 -14.75 2.34 -3.86
CA ALA A 66 -15.61 1.54 -4.72
C ALA A 66 -16.40 2.44 -5.68
N ASN A 67 -16.40 2.11 -6.98
CA ASN A 67 -16.97 2.95 -8.04
C ASN A 67 -18.32 2.44 -8.59
N ARG A 68 -18.82 1.33 -8.03
CA ARG A 68 -20.07 0.69 -8.44
C ARG A 68 -20.72 0.00 -7.24
N ASN A 69 -22.04 -0.11 -7.26
CA ASN A 69 -22.77 -0.89 -6.26
C ASN A 69 -22.57 -2.39 -6.45
N THR A 70 -22.53 -3.12 -5.35
CA THR A 70 -22.50 -4.59 -5.31
C THR A 70 -21.27 -5.20 -6.00
N MET A 71 -20.08 -4.67 -5.71
CA MET A 71 -18.80 -5.22 -6.15
C MET A 71 -18.44 -6.43 -5.28
N ARG A 72 -18.67 -7.65 -5.77
CA ARG A 72 -18.51 -8.91 -5.00
C ARG A 72 -17.18 -9.60 -5.22
N LYS A 73 -16.57 -9.43 -6.39
CA LYS A 73 -15.29 -10.04 -6.76
C LYS A 73 -14.33 -8.99 -7.27
N LEU A 74 -13.32 -8.73 -6.46
CA LEU A 74 -12.26 -7.79 -6.75
C LEU A 74 -10.92 -8.53 -6.76
N THR A 75 -10.12 -8.30 -7.79
CA THR A 75 -8.79 -8.91 -7.93
C THR A 75 -7.70 -7.85 -8.08
N ALA A 76 -6.53 -8.12 -7.51
CA ALA A 76 -5.33 -7.32 -7.71
C ALA A 76 -4.46 -7.95 -8.81
N GLU A 77 -4.03 -7.12 -9.76
CA GLU A 77 -2.98 -7.45 -10.73
C GLU A 77 -1.74 -6.62 -10.44
N VAL A 78 -0.58 -7.26 -10.51
CA VAL A 78 0.71 -6.62 -10.28
C VAL A 78 1.57 -6.76 -11.53
N HIS A 79 2.16 -5.65 -11.99
CA HIS A 79 3.14 -5.65 -13.06
C HIS A 79 4.44 -5.03 -12.56
N LEU A 80 5.56 -5.65 -12.92
CA LEU A 80 6.90 -5.16 -12.60
C LEU A 80 7.59 -4.75 -13.89
N THR A 81 8.07 -3.51 -13.95
CA THR A 81 8.89 -3.03 -15.07
C THR A 81 10.33 -2.85 -14.63
N SER A 82 11.26 -3.57 -15.24
CA SER A 82 12.70 -3.40 -15.01
C SER A 82 13.42 -3.33 -16.35
N LEU A 83 14.39 -2.43 -16.48
CA LEU A 83 15.19 -2.25 -17.71
C LEU A 83 14.34 -2.08 -18.99
N GLY A 84 13.18 -1.43 -18.87
CA GLY A 84 12.24 -1.20 -19.98
C GLY A 84 11.33 -2.38 -20.33
N VAL A 85 11.46 -3.53 -19.67
CA VAL A 85 10.60 -4.70 -19.89
C VAL A 85 9.56 -4.77 -18.78
N THR A 86 8.28 -4.87 -19.15
CA THR A 86 7.16 -5.04 -18.21
C THR A 86 6.72 -6.49 -18.18
N ILE A 87 6.68 -7.08 -16.99
CA ILE A 87 6.29 -8.49 -16.79
C ILE A 87 5.14 -8.54 -15.77
N PRO A 88 4.05 -9.28 -16.05
CA PRO A 88 3.03 -9.55 -15.04
C PRO A 88 3.63 -10.41 -13.92
N TYR A 89 3.42 -9.99 -12.67
CA TYR A 89 3.79 -10.79 -11.51
C TYR A 89 2.69 -11.82 -11.26
N ASP A 90 3.06 -13.10 -11.21
CA ASP A 90 2.14 -14.19 -10.90
C ASP A 90 1.80 -14.18 -9.40
N LEU A 91 0.71 -13.47 -9.07
CA LEU A 91 0.24 -13.29 -7.70
C LEU A 91 -0.66 -14.46 -7.32
N GLU A 92 -0.37 -15.09 -6.17
CA GLU A 92 -1.22 -16.14 -5.61
C GLU A 92 -2.67 -15.67 -5.46
N THR A 93 -3.64 -16.53 -5.82
CA THR A 93 -5.08 -16.19 -5.76
C THR A 93 -5.53 -15.70 -4.39
N SER A 94 -4.95 -16.22 -3.31
CA SER A 94 -5.25 -15.81 -1.93
C SER A 94 -4.87 -14.36 -1.67
N ARG A 95 -3.73 -13.91 -2.18
CA ARG A 95 -3.23 -12.53 -2.06
C ARG A 95 -3.95 -11.60 -3.01
N GLY A 96 -4.19 -12.06 -4.25
CA GLY A 96 -4.86 -11.29 -5.28
C GLY A 96 -6.35 -11.07 -5.03
N ASN A 97 -7.01 -11.87 -4.18
CA ASN A 97 -8.40 -11.65 -3.81
C ASN A 97 -8.52 -10.43 -2.88
N VAL A 98 -8.96 -9.30 -3.41
CA VAL A 98 -9.07 -8.04 -2.65
C VAL A 98 -10.06 -8.16 -1.50
N CYS A 99 -11.23 -8.77 -1.76
CA CYS A 99 -12.30 -8.92 -0.77
C CYS A 99 -11.88 -9.71 0.47
N SER A 100 -11.02 -10.72 0.31
CA SER A 100 -10.52 -11.54 1.42
C SER A 100 -9.41 -10.88 2.24
N ASN A 101 -8.84 -9.76 1.76
CA ASN A 101 -7.71 -9.07 2.38
C ASN A 101 -8.03 -7.60 2.68
N LEU A 102 -9.32 -7.27 2.83
CA LEU A 102 -9.73 -5.96 3.32
C LEU A 102 -9.41 -5.83 4.81
N LEU A 103 -8.90 -4.66 5.20
CA LEU A 103 -8.56 -4.34 6.58
C LEU A 103 -9.77 -3.76 7.34
N HIS A 104 -9.60 -3.60 8.65
CA HIS A 104 -10.53 -2.89 9.53
C HIS A 104 -11.95 -3.49 9.58
N GLY A 105 -12.10 -4.76 9.24
CA GLY A 105 -13.39 -5.45 9.25
C GLY A 105 -14.28 -5.14 8.05
N ALA A 106 -13.78 -4.43 7.04
CA ALA A 106 -14.49 -4.27 5.77
C ALA A 106 -14.59 -5.62 5.03
N TYR A 107 -15.68 -5.83 4.29
CA TYR A 107 -15.93 -7.06 3.56
C TYR A 107 -16.79 -6.78 2.33
N CYS A 108 -16.66 -7.62 1.30
CA CYS A 108 -17.51 -7.54 0.11
C CYS A 108 -18.92 -8.13 0.35
N PRO A 109 -19.97 -7.67 -0.35
CA PRO A 109 -19.95 -6.71 -1.45
C PRO A 109 -19.64 -5.28 -0.99
N LEU A 110 -18.90 -4.55 -1.81
CA LEU A 110 -18.74 -3.10 -1.65
C LEU A 110 -19.78 -2.34 -2.47
N ASP A 111 -20.23 -1.19 -1.96
CA ASP A 111 -21.13 -0.26 -2.63
C ASP A 111 -20.42 1.04 -3.02
N ALA A 112 -20.98 1.75 -4.02
CA ALA A 112 -20.34 2.93 -4.58
C ALA A 112 -20.14 4.02 -3.52
N GLY A 113 -18.93 4.57 -3.47
CA GLY A 113 -18.55 5.60 -2.51
C GLY A 113 -17.97 5.07 -1.19
N GLU A 114 -18.02 3.76 -0.94
CA GLU A 114 -17.31 3.17 0.20
C GLU A 114 -15.80 3.27 -0.01
N ASP A 115 -15.09 3.79 0.99
CA ASP A 115 -13.64 3.78 1.04
C ASP A 115 -13.15 2.63 1.93
N VAL A 116 -12.31 1.77 1.36
CA VAL A 116 -11.79 0.60 2.06
C VAL A 116 -10.30 0.45 1.81
N THR A 117 -9.63 -0.28 2.69
CA THR A 117 -8.19 -0.55 2.58
C THR A 117 -7.96 -2.01 2.27
N TYR A 118 -7.32 -2.29 1.15
CA TYR A 118 -6.84 -3.61 0.75
C TYR A 118 -5.37 -3.76 1.15
N GLN A 119 -5.03 -4.83 1.85
CA GLN A 119 -3.64 -5.19 2.11
C GLN A 119 -3.14 -6.19 1.08
N LEU A 120 -2.22 -5.74 0.23
CA LEU A 120 -1.43 -6.61 -0.61
C LEU A 120 -0.16 -7.00 0.16
N LEU A 121 0.00 -8.30 0.41
CA LEU A 121 1.30 -8.86 0.77
C LEU A 121 1.96 -9.33 -0.53
N LEU A 122 3.03 -8.67 -0.97
CA LEU A 122 3.75 -9.00 -2.21
C LEU A 122 5.05 -9.75 -1.89
N PRO A 123 5.19 -11.04 -2.25
CA PRO A 123 6.44 -11.77 -2.04
C PRO A 123 7.58 -11.21 -2.89
N VAL A 124 8.75 -11.05 -2.28
CA VAL A 124 9.98 -10.61 -2.95
C VAL A 124 10.93 -11.79 -2.95
N THR A 125 10.86 -12.65 -3.97
CA THR A 125 11.64 -13.90 -3.99
C THR A 125 13.13 -13.65 -4.17
N ASN A 126 13.97 -14.56 -3.65
CA ASN A 126 15.44 -14.43 -3.71
C ASN A 126 16.01 -14.33 -5.14
N ASN A 127 15.27 -14.84 -6.13
CA ASN A 127 15.67 -14.87 -7.53
C ASN A 127 15.39 -13.55 -8.27
N GLN A 128 14.67 -12.61 -7.65
CA GLN A 128 14.44 -11.30 -8.27
C GLN A 128 15.77 -10.54 -8.45
N PRO A 129 15.99 -9.84 -9.58
CA PRO A 129 17.20 -9.07 -9.79
C PRO A 129 17.20 -7.81 -8.91
N GLU A 130 18.37 -7.41 -8.40
CA GLU A 130 18.56 -6.20 -7.57
C GLU A 130 18.71 -4.97 -8.45
N VAL A 131 17.60 -4.58 -9.07
CA VAL A 131 17.52 -3.47 -10.03
C VAL A 131 16.39 -2.50 -9.65
N PRO A 132 16.44 -1.25 -10.15
CA PRO A 132 15.27 -0.39 -10.14
C PRO A 132 14.11 -1.05 -10.87
N THR A 133 12.95 -1.01 -10.23
CA THR A 133 11.72 -1.63 -10.72
C THR A 133 10.58 -0.64 -10.56
N ARG A 134 9.73 -0.53 -11.57
CA ARG A 134 8.45 0.17 -11.42
C ARG A 134 7.40 -0.88 -11.04
N LEU A 135 6.79 -0.70 -9.88
CA LEU A 135 5.63 -1.46 -9.44
C LEU A 135 4.39 -0.78 -9.98
N GLU A 136 3.55 -1.53 -10.69
CA GLU A 136 2.19 -1.14 -11.05
C GLU A 136 1.21 -2.10 -10.38
N VAL A 137 0.23 -1.56 -9.66
CA VAL A 137 -0.87 -2.35 -9.07
C VAL A 137 -2.19 -1.84 -9.61
N ARG A 138 -3.02 -2.77 -10.07
CA ARG A 138 -4.40 -2.53 -10.52
C ARG A 138 -5.37 -3.32 -9.67
N LEU A 139 -6.45 -2.68 -9.24
CA LEU A 139 -7.60 -3.35 -8.62
C LEU A 139 -8.71 -3.43 -9.67
N LEU A 140 -9.25 -4.63 -9.90
CA LEU A 140 -10.19 -4.92 -10.97
C LEU A 140 -11.49 -5.48 -10.40
N ASP A 141 -12.62 -4.98 -10.89
CA ASP A 141 -13.94 -5.60 -10.65
C ASP A 141 -14.15 -6.76 -11.63
N SER A 142 -13.88 -7.98 -11.16
CA SER A 142 -13.96 -9.19 -11.97
C SER A 142 -15.39 -9.55 -12.34
N ASP A 143 -16.38 -9.08 -11.58
CA ASP A 143 -17.79 -9.28 -11.91
C ASP A 143 -18.30 -8.26 -12.96
N ASN A 144 -17.49 -7.25 -13.31
CA ASN A 144 -17.80 -6.23 -14.30
C ASN A 144 -16.75 -6.20 -15.43
N GLY A 145 -16.43 -7.36 -15.99
CA GLY A 145 -15.53 -7.46 -17.15
C GLY A 145 -14.12 -6.93 -16.89
N ASN A 146 -13.62 -7.04 -15.65
CA ASN A 146 -12.31 -6.56 -15.21
C ASN A 146 -12.14 -5.04 -15.36
N SER A 147 -13.20 -4.25 -15.13
CA SER A 147 -13.07 -2.79 -15.10
C SER A 147 -12.12 -2.35 -13.97
N VAL A 148 -11.22 -1.40 -14.27
CA VAL A 148 -10.26 -0.88 -13.30
C VAL A 148 -10.94 0.00 -12.27
N VAL A 149 -10.81 -0.37 -11.01
CA VAL A 149 -11.33 0.34 -9.84
C VAL A 149 -10.29 1.30 -9.29
N SER A 150 -9.03 0.90 -9.28
CA SER A 150 -7.90 1.70 -8.81
C SER A 150 -6.61 1.28 -9.50
N CYS A 151 -5.72 2.24 -9.78
CA CYS A 151 -4.40 1.99 -10.36
C CYS A 151 -3.36 2.98 -9.84
N PHE A 152 -2.17 2.49 -9.51
CA PHE A 152 -1.02 3.36 -9.23
C PHE A 152 0.31 2.76 -9.69
N LEU A 153 1.30 3.64 -9.82
CA LEU A 153 2.71 3.29 -10.02
C LEU A 153 3.53 3.73 -8.80
N ALA A 154 4.47 2.90 -8.37
CA ALA A 154 5.51 3.28 -7.41
C ALA A 154 6.89 2.93 -7.98
N ASP A 155 7.87 3.82 -7.76
CA ASP A 155 9.27 3.51 -8.06
C ASP A 155 9.83 2.68 -6.90
N THR A 156 10.33 1.49 -7.18
CA THR A 156 10.89 0.56 -6.19
C THR A 156 12.26 0.08 -6.63
N ARG A 157 12.96 -0.62 -5.74
CA ARG A 157 14.17 -1.38 -6.06
C ARG A 157 14.23 -2.61 -5.18
N VAL A 158 14.66 -3.73 -5.75
CA VAL A 158 14.87 -4.95 -4.98
C VAL A 158 16.27 -4.90 -4.34
N LYS A 159 16.36 -5.24 -3.06
CA LYS A 159 17.62 -5.30 -2.31
C LYS A 159 17.76 -6.61 -1.54
N LYS A 160 18.97 -7.16 -1.48
CA LYS A 160 19.28 -8.23 -0.54
C LYS A 160 19.42 -7.66 0.88
N PRO A 161 18.84 -8.30 1.91
CA PRO A 161 19.13 -7.96 3.30
C PRO A 161 20.65 -8.06 3.56
N SER A 162 21.23 -7.11 4.29
CA SER A 162 22.61 -7.26 4.75
C SER A 162 22.67 -8.46 5.69
N SER A 163 23.47 -9.48 5.35
CA SER A 163 23.80 -10.55 6.28
C SER A 163 24.53 -9.92 7.47
N GLY A 164 23.84 -9.70 8.58
CA GLY A 164 24.46 -9.28 9.83
C GLY A 164 25.57 -10.26 10.19
N THR A 165 26.75 -9.73 10.47
CA THR A 165 27.87 -10.49 11.06
C THR A 165 27.58 -10.78 12.52
#